data_AF-A0A3L7XHN0-F1
#
_entry.id   AF-A0A3L7XHN0-F1
#
_cell.length_a   1.000
_cell.length_b   1.000
_cell.length_c   1.000
_cell.angle_alpha   90.00
_cell.angle_beta   90.00
_cell.angle_gamma   90.00
#
_symmetry.space_group_name_H-M   'P 1'
#
loop_
_entity.id
_entity.type
_entity.pdbx_description
1 polymer ?
#
loop_
_entity_poly.entity_id
_entity_poly.type
_entity_poly.pdbx_seq_one_letter_code
_entity_poly.pdbx_strand_id
1 'polypeptide(L)'
;MRTAIRFLYATAIALFLSLAIGFGTLTFYPGPDRPEYPIAIERKAPPAPNATPDPQETETLRKFDEDNRQFEKDQKVHHRNVLLLVTGLSAAALMVGVVASGALDVLRAGVMLGALFSVLWALMYGANSAGKGAIFIAALVVLVLLAALSTDRVRGWLGRTLRLGAGEDLLR
;
A
#
# COMPACT_ATOMS: atom_id res chain seq x y z
N MET A 1 11.73 25.10 -19.17
CA MET A 1 11.59 25.31 -17.71
C MET A 1 10.16 25.06 -17.18
N ARG A 2 9.10 25.58 -17.82
CA ARG A 2 7.70 25.38 -17.36
C ARG A 2 7.30 23.89 -17.20
N THR A 3 7.74 23.01 -18.09
CA THR A 3 7.44 21.57 -18.04
C THR A 3 8.15 20.86 -16.89
N ALA A 4 9.42 21.21 -16.61
CA ALA A 4 10.19 20.61 -15.53
C ALA A 4 9.60 20.96 -14.15
N ILE A 5 9.19 22.22 -13.96
CA ILE A 5 8.54 22.66 -12.73
C ILE A 5 7.21 21.94 -12.52
N ARG A 6 6.39 21.81 -13.57
CA ARG A 6 5.13 21.05 -13.52
C ARG A 6 5.34 19.58 -13.18
N PHE A 7 6.35 18.95 -13.77
CA PHE A 7 6.72 17.58 -13.45
C PHE A 7 7.12 17.43 -11.98
N LEU A 8 8.01 18.30 -11.49
CA LEU A 8 8.45 18.31 -10.09
C LEU A 8 7.27 18.44 -9.12
N TYR A 9 6.33 19.35 -9.39
CA TYR A 9 5.13 19.51 -8.56
C TYR A 9 4.23 18.27 -8.61
N ALA A 10 4.01 17.67 -9.78
CA ALA A 10 3.24 16.43 -9.89
C ALA A 10 3.90 15.30 -9.10
N THR A 11 5.23 15.15 -9.20
CA THR A 11 5.98 14.17 -8.41
C THR A 11 5.89 14.44 -6.91
N ALA A 12 6.03 15.70 -6.48
CA ALA A 12 5.88 16.06 -5.08
C ALA A 12 4.49 15.70 -4.55
N ILE A 13 3.42 16.06 -5.29
CA ILE A 13 2.04 15.71 -4.95
C ILE A 13 1.88 14.18 -4.85
N ALA A 14 2.44 13.43 -5.80
CA ALA A 14 2.39 11.98 -5.80
C ALA A 14 3.04 11.39 -4.54
N LEU A 15 4.23 11.88 -4.19
CA LEU A 15 4.95 11.44 -3.00
C LEU A 15 4.18 11.78 -1.72
N PHE A 16 3.74 13.02 -1.56
CA PHE A 16 3.00 13.43 -0.36
C PHE A 16 1.67 12.69 -0.22
N LEU A 17 0.94 12.46 -1.31
CA LEU A 17 -0.28 11.66 -1.28
C LEU A 17 0.00 10.21 -0.85
N SER A 18 1.06 9.61 -1.40
CA SER A 18 1.45 8.23 -1.07
C SER A 18 1.87 8.10 0.38
N LEU A 19 2.67 9.06 0.87
CA LEU A 19 3.09 9.11 2.26
C LEU A 19 1.90 9.34 3.19
N ALA A 20 0.96 10.22 2.83
CA ALA A 20 -0.24 10.46 3.62
C ALA A 20 -1.11 9.19 3.74
N ILE A 21 -1.27 8.43 2.65
CA ILE A 21 -2.01 7.16 2.68
C ILE A 21 -1.24 6.11 3.48
N GLY A 22 0.06 5.95 3.24
CA GLY A 22 0.89 4.97 3.95
C GLY A 22 0.97 5.22 5.45
N PHE A 23 1.42 6.42 5.86
CA PHE A 23 1.49 6.79 7.27
C PHE A 23 0.11 6.93 7.91
N GLY A 24 -0.89 7.42 7.17
CA GLY A 24 -2.27 7.46 7.65
C GLY A 24 -2.79 6.07 7.97
N THR A 25 -2.50 5.08 7.13
CA THR A 25 -2.86 3.68 7.39
C THR A 25 -2.17 3.16 8.65
N LEU A 26 -0.86 3.37 8.78
CA LEU A 26 -0.11 2.94 9.97
C LEU A 26 -0.58 3.63 11.27
N THR A 27 -1.10 4.85 11.16
CA THR A 27 -1.58 5.64 12.31
C THR A 27 -2.99 5.25 12.73
N PHE A 28 -3.91 5.11 11.78
CA PHE A 28 -5.34 4.87 12.05
C PHE A 28 -5.73 3.39 12.01
N TYR A 29 -4.86 2.52 11.49
CA TYR A 29 -5.07 1.08 11.43
C TYR A 29 -3.78 0.34 11.86
N PRO A 30 -3.42 0.40 13.16
CA PRO A 30 -2.24 -0.27 13.67
C PRO A 30 -2.37 -1.80 13.60
N GLY A 31 -1.23 -2.47 13.43
CA GLY A 31 -1.15 -3.94 13.45
C GLY A 31 -1.38 -4.53 14.85
N PRO A 32 -1.60 -5.86 14.94
CA PRO A 32 -1.67 -6.53 16.23
C PRO A 32 -0.33 -6.45 16.98
N ASP A 33 -0.38 -6.52 18.31
CA ASP A 33 0.82 -6.52 19.15
C ASP A 33 1.53 -7.87 19.09
N ARG A 34 2.86 -7.83 18.96
CA ARG A 34 3.67 -9.05 18.93
C ARG A 34 3.82 -9.62 20.34
N PRO A 35 3.56 -10.92 20.57
CA PRO A 35 3.81 -11.53 21.86
C PRO A 35 5.30 -11.47 22.20
N GLU A 36 5.62 -11.08 23.44
CA GLU A 36 6.99 -11.02 23.94
C GLU A 36 7.46 -12.41 24.35
N TYR A 37 8.70 -12.75 23.97
CA TYR A 37 9.29 -14.01 24.39
C TYR A 37 9.54 -13.99 25.90
N PRO A 38 9.21 -15.06 26.65
CA PRO A 38 9.36 -15.07 28.10
C PRO A 38 10.86 -15.05 28.49
N ILE A 39 11.36 -13.85 28.82
CA ILE A 39 12.78 -13.57 29.12
C ILE A 39 13.29 -14.39 30.33
N ALA A 40 12.37 -14.79 31.23
CA ALA A 40 12.68 -15.64 32.37
C ALA A 40 13.16 -17.06 31.97
N ILE A 41 12.81 -17.53 30.76
CA ILE A 41 13.25 -18.82 30.21
C ILE A 41 14.58 -18.65 29.48
N GLU A 42 14.75 -17.56 28.73
CA GLU A 42 15.98 -17.24 27.99
C GLU A 42 17.22 -17.06 28.89
N ARG A 43 17.02 -16.55 30.12
CA ARG A 43 18.10 -16.34 31.10
C ARG A 43 18.48 -17.56 31.94
N LYS A 44 17.79 -18.70 31.80
CA LYS A 44 18.15 -19.91 32.54
C LYS A 44 19.37 -20.59 31.90
N ALA A 45 20.30 -21.05 32.74
CA ALA A 45 21.44 -21.83 32.28
C ALA A 45 20.95 -23.08 31.52
N PRO A 46 21.68 -23.56 30.50
CA PRO A 46 21.30 -24.75 29.76
C PRO A 46 20.98 -25.90 30.73
N PRO A 47 19.84 -26.59 30.58
CA PRO A 47 19.50 -27.69 31.45
C PRO A 47 20.60 -28.76 31.41
N ALA A 48 20.93 -29.33 32.56
CA ALA A 48 21.87 -30.45 32.63
C ALA A 48 21.38 -31.59 31.73
N PRO A 49 22.28 -32.38 31.11
CA PRO A 49 21.87 -33.56 30.36
C PRO A 49 21.04 -34.46 31.30
N ASN A 50 19.77 -34.71 30.93
CA ASN A 50 18.75 -35.46 31.69
C ASN A 50 17.93 -34.69 32.73
N ALA A 51 17.96 -33.35 32.75
CA ALA A 51 17.02 -32.57 33.55
C ALA A 51 15.58 -32.75 33.02
N THR A 52 14.62 -33.01 33.92
CA THR A 52 13.20 -33.07 33.57
C THR A 52 12.70 -31.64 33.32
N PRO A 53 11.94 -31.37 32.23
CA PRO A 53 11.41 -30.04 31.96
C PRO A 53 10.58 -29.52 33.13
N ASP A 54 10.78 -28.26 33.50
CA ASP A 54 9.93 -27.60 34.50
C ASP A 54 8.50 -27.48 33.93
N PRO A 55 7.47 -28.01 34.61
CA PRO A 55 6.09 -27.88 34.17
C PRO A 55 5.66 -26.42 33.94
N GLN A 56 6.18 -25.47 34.72
CA GLN A 56 5.86 -24.05 34.57
C GLN A 56 6.48 -23.43 33.32
N GLU A 57 7.71 -23.81 32.97
CA GLU A 57 8.35 -23.40 31.71
C GLU A 57 7.62 -23.96 30.51
N THR A 58 7.24 -25.25 30.59
CA THR A 58 6.52 -25.94 29.53
C THR A 58 5.17 -25.28 29.26
N GLU A 59 4.42 -24.91 30.31
CA GLU A 59 3.15 -24.21 30.16
C GLU A 59 3.34 -22.78 29.61
N THR A 60 4.40 -22.08 30.02
CA THR A 60 4.71 -20.72 29.55
C THR A 60 5.08 -20.71 28.07
N LEU A 61 5.90 -21.66 27.61
CA LEU A 61 6.21 -21.84 26.19
C LEU A 61 4.97 -22.21 25.38
N ARG A 62 4.13 -23.10 25.91
CA ARG A 62 2.87 -23.50 25.25
C ARG A 62 1.95 -22.29 25.04
N LYS A 63 1.82 -21.41 26.05
CA LYS A 63 1.04 -20.16 25.94
C LYS A 63 1.65 -19.22 24.91
N PHE A 64 2.97 -19.01 24.95
CA PHE A 64 3.66 -18.19 23.94
C PHE A 64 3.44 -18.72 22.51
N ASP A 65 3.49 -20.04 22.29
CA ASP A 65 3.23 -20.64 20.98
C ASP A 65 1.77 -20.50 20.53
N GLU A 66 0.82 -20.53 21.47
CA GLU A 66 -0.59 -20.25 21.20
C GLU A 66 -0.79 -18.79 20.80
N ASP A 67 -0.24 -17.86 21.57
CA ASP A 67 -0.31 -16.42 21.32
C ASP A 67 0.40 -16.05 20.01
N ASN A 68 1.55 -16.64 19.72
CA ASN A 68 2.28 -16.40 18.46
C ASN A 68 1.50 -16.93 17.26
N ARG A 69 0.85 -18.10 17.36
CA ARG A 69 -0.03 -18.61 16.30
C ARG A 69 -1.26 -17.72 16.09
N GLN A 70 -1.81 -17.17 17.17
CA GLN A 70 -2.92 -16.23 17.08
C GLN A 70 -2.48 -14.91 16.44
N PHE A 71 -1.35 -14.35 16.87
CA PHE A 71 -0.72 -13.18 16.28
C PHE A 71 -0.48 -13.35 14.77
N GLU A 72 0.05 -14.49 14.32
CA GLU A 72 0.26 -14.75 12.89
C GLU A 72 -1.05 -14.75 12.09
N LYS A 73 -2.14 -15.30 12.66
CA LYS A 73 -3.46 -15.29 12.01
C LYS A 73 -4.01 -13.87 11.91
N ASP A 74 -3.96 -13.14 13.01
CA ASP A 74 -4.48 -11.77 13.10
C ASP A 74 -3.66 -10.84 12.21
N GLN A 75 -2.34 -11.04 12.15
CA GLN A 75 -1.44 -10.33 11.26
C GLN A 75 -1.79 -10.56 9.79
N LYS A 76 -2.10 -11.80 9.36
CA LYS A 76 -2.52 -12.08 7.98
C LYS A 76 -3.84 -11.39 7.63
N VAL A 77 -4.81 -11.42 8.54
CA VAL A 77 -6.10 -10.72 8.36
C VAL A 77 -5.88 -9.21 8.26
N HIS A 78 -5.05 -8.66 9.16
CA HIS A 78 -4.69 -7.25 9.17
C HIS A 78 -4.05 -6.80 7.85
N HIS A 79 -3.02 -7.50 7.37
CA HIS A 79 -2.35 -7.15 6.10
C HIS A 79 -3.30 -7.22 4.91
N ARG A 80 -4.21 -8.20 4.89
CA ARG A 80 -5.26 -8.28 3.87
C ARG A 80 -6.18 -7.06 3.92
N ASN A 81 -6.61 -6.66 5.11
CA ASN A 81 -7.51 -5.51 5.27
C ASN A 81 -6.82 -4.19 4.87
N VAL A 82 -5.55 -4.01 5.26
CA VAL A 82 -4.71 -2.88 4.82
C VAL A 82 -4.62 -2.83 3.29
N LEU A 83 -4.32 -3.96 2.65
CA LEU A 83 -4.23 -4.04 1.19
C LEU A 83 -5.54 -3.60 0.52
N LEU A 84 -6.68 -4.09 1.01
CA LEU A 84 -8.00 -3.75 0.48
C LEU A 84 -8.34 -2.28 0.71
N LEU A 85 -8.09 -1.76 1.90
CA LEU A 85 -8.36 -0.37 2.27
C LEU A 85 -7.54 0.60 1.40
N VAL A 86 -6.23 0.37 1.29
CA VAL A 86 -5.34 1.24 0.50
C VAL A 86 -5.65 1.14 -0.99
N THR A 87 -5.99 -0.05 -1.48
CA THR A 87 -6.42 -0.23 -2.87
C THR A 87 -7.72 0.54 -3.14
N GLY A 88 -8.68 0.51 -2.21
CA GLY A 88 -9.92 1.28 -2.29
C GLY A 88 -9.67 2.80 -2.32
N LEU A 89 -8.84 3.30 -1.40
CA LEU A 89 -8.44 4.72 -1.37
C LEU A 89 -7.72 5.14 -2.66
N SER A 90 -6.84 4.28 -3.18
CA SER A 90 -6.11 4.54 -4.40
C SER A 90 -7.02 4.55 -5.63
N ALA A 91 -8.00 3.63 -5.69
CA ALA A 91 -9.03 3.64 -6.73
C ALA A 91 -9.86 4.94 -6.69
N ALA A 92 -10.27 5.38 -5.49
CA ALA A 92 -10.97 6.65 -5.32
C ALA A 92 -10.10 7.84 -5.75
N ALA A 93 -8.82 7.87 -5.36
CA ALA A 93 -7.87 8.90 -5.78
C ALA A 93 -7.67 8.90 -7.30
N LEU A 94 -7.57 7.74 -7.95
CA LEU A 94 -7.54 7.64 -9.41
C LEU A 94 -8.79 8.24 -10.03
N MET A 95 -9.98 7.94 -9.52
CA MET A 95 -11.24 8.52 -10.01
C MET A 95 -11.29 10.04 -9.86
N VAL A 96 -10.84 10.57 -8.72
CA VAL A 96 -10.70 12.02 -8.51
C VAL A 96 -9.72 12.62 -9.52
N GLY A 97 -8.58 11.96 -9.73
CA GLY A 97 -7.60 12.32 -10.74
C GLY A 97 -8.15 12.24 -12.17
N VAL A 98 -9.13 11.38 -12.45
CA VAL A 98 -9.82 11.42 -13.74
C VAL A 98 -10.70 12.65 -13.81
N VAL A 99 -11.63 12.83 -12.88
CA VAL A 99 -12.70 13.84 -12.99
C VAL A 99 -12.21 15.28 -12.77
N ALA A 100 -11.04 15.47 -12.16
CA ALA A 100 -10.47 16.80 -11.92
C ALA A 100 -10.31 17.63 -13.21
N SER A 101 -10.67 18.90 -13.13
CA SER A 101 -10.66 19.85 -14.26
C SER A 101 -9.26 20.05 -14.86
N GLY A 102 -9.19 20.35 -16.17
CA GLY A 102 -7.92 20.62 -16.88
C GLY A 102 -7.17 21.87 -16.39
N ALA A 103 -7.80 22.75 -15.60
CA ALA A 103 -7.09 23.85 -14.94
C ALA A 103 -6.05 23.34 -13.91
N LEU A 104 -6.18 22.08 -13.48
CA LEU A 104 -5.37 21.44 -12.45
C LEU A 104 -4.54 20.27 -13.01
N ASP A 105 -4.07 20.35 -14.26
CA ASP A 105 -3.32 19.27 -14.93
C ASP A 105 -2.18 18.69 -14.09
N VAL A 106 -1.48 19.53 -13.33
CA VAL A 106 -0.37 19.11 -12.45
C VAL A 106 -0.87 18.31 -11.25
N LEU A 107 -1.92 18.80 -10.58
CA LEU A 107 -2.55 18.10 -9.46
C LEU A 107 -3.11 16.77 -9.91
N ARG A 108 -3.74 16.77 -11.08
CA ARG A 108 -4.31 15.59 -11.72
C ARG A 108 -3.28 14.49 -11.93
N ALA A 109 -2.17 14.83 -12.59
CA ALA A 109 -1.06 13.92 -12.80
C ALA A 109 -0.45 13.42 -11.48
N GLY A 110 -0.27 14.33 -10.51
CA GLY A 110 0.27 13.99 -9.20
C GLY A 110 -0.63 13.05 -8.39
N VAL A 111 -1.94 13.30 -8.37
CA VAL A 111 -2.91 12.44 -7.67
C VAL A 111 -2.97 11.05 -8.29
N MET A 112 -2.99 10.95 -9.63
CA MET A 112 -3.00 9.65 -10.31
C MET A 112 -1.71 8.87 -10.04
N LEU A 113 -0.55 9.54 -10.08
CA LEU A 113 0.74 8.92 -9.79
C LEU A 113 0.86 8.50 -8.31
N GLY A 114 0.37 9.34 -7.39
CA GLY A 114 0.36 9.01 -5.96
C GLY A 114 -0.57 7.85 -5.62
N ALA A 115 -1.71 7.74 -6.30
CA ALA A 115 -2.57 6.58 -6.17
C ALA A 115 -1.88 5.29 -6.64
N LEU A 116 -1.12 5.35 -7.74
CA LEU A 116 -0.35 4.20 -8.22
C LEU A 116 0.74 3.79 -7.21
N PHE A 117 1.50 4.76 -6.69
CA PHE A 117 2.51 4.50 -5.67
C PHE A 117 1.93 3.95 -4.37
N SER A 118 0.74 4.41 -3.96
CA SER A 118 0.04 3.90 -2.78
C SER A 118 -0.33 2.41 -2.93
N VAL A 119 -0.79 2.00 -4.11
CA VAL A 119 -1.06 0.59 -4.41
C VAL A 119 0.22 -0.22 -4.38
N LEU A 120 1.29 0.26 -5.03
CA LEU A 120 2.57 -0.46 -5.04
C LEU A 120 3.09 -0.67 -3.62
N TRP A 121 3.00 0.36 -2.79
CA TRP A 121 3.33 0.25 -1.38
C TRP A 121 2.45 -0.78 -0.66
N ALA A 122 1.12 -0.77 -0.86
CA ALA A 122 0.21 -1.74 -0.23
C ALA A 122 0.49 -3.17 -0.69
N LEU A 123 0.85 -3.38 -1.96
CA LEU A 123 1.27 -4.67 -2.49
C LEU A 123 2.55 -5.14 -1.81
N MET A 124 3.55 -4.26 -1.65
CA MET A 124 4.79 -4.57 -0.94
C MET A 124 4.55 -4.89 0.54
N TYR A 125 3.71 -4.09 1.20
CA TYR A 125 3.32 -4.29 2.60
C TYR A 125 2.61 -5.65 2.77
N GLY A 126 1.66 -5.96 1.90
CA GLY A 126 0.92 -7.22 1.92
C GLY A 126 1.69 -8.44 1.39
N ALA A 127 2.82 -8.29 0.69
CA ALA A 127 3.41 -9.37 -0.10
C ALA A 127 3.73 -10.66 0.68
N ASN A 128 4.15 -10.53 1.94
CA ASN A 128 4.56 -11.68 2.77
C ASN A 128 3.43 -12.24 3.65
N SER A 129 2.36 -11.48 3.86
CA SER A 129 1.37 -11.77 4.91
C SER A 129 -0.08 -11.72 4.42
N ALA A 130 -0.38 -10.97 3.36
CA ALA A 130 -1.66 -11.03 2.69
C ALA A 130 -1.75 -12.33 1.87
N GLY A 131 -2.87 -13.03 1.96
CA GLY A 131 -3.09 -14.23 1.16
C GLY A 131 -2.93 -13.95 -0.33
N LYS A 132 -2.28 -14.87 -1.08
CA LYS A 132 -1.96 -14.73 -2.51
C LYS A 132 -3.16 -14.25 -3.37
N GLY A 133 -4.36 -14.71 -3.04
CA GLY A 133 -5.60 -14.29 -3.71
C GLY A 133 -5.91 -12.80 -3.56
N ALA A 134 -5.67 -12.20 -2.38
CA ALA A 134 -5.91 -10.77 -2.15
C ALA A 134 -4.93 -9.91 -2.94
N ILE A 135 -3.65 -10.32 -2.99
CA ILE A 135 -2.61 -9.67 -3.80
C ILE A 135 -3.00 -9.70 -5.29
N PHE A 136 -3.44 -10.86 -5.78
CA PHE A 136 -3.88 -11.01 -7.17
C PHE A 136 -5.08 -10.11 -7.50
N ILE A 137 -6.10 -10.07 -6.62
CA ILE A 137 -7.28 -9.21 -6.82
C ILE A 137 -6.89 -7.73 -6.82
N ALA A 138 -6.05 -7.29 -5.88
CA ALA A 138 -5.59 -5.91 -5.82
C ALA A 138 -4.82 -5.50 -7.09
N ALA A 139 -3.90 -6.35 -7.55
CA ALA A 139 -3.18 -6.12 -8.79
C ALA A 139 -4.10 -6.09 -10.01
N LEU A 140 -5.10 -6.99 -10.07
CA LEU A 140 -6.06 -7.05 -11.17
C LEU A 140 -6.95 -5.79 -11.22
N VAL A 141 -7.45 -5.31 -10.08
CA VAL A 141 -8.24 -4.08 -10.00
C VAL A 141 -7.44 -2.91 -10.56
N VAL A 142 -6.17 -2.79 -10.17
CA VAL A 142 -5.31 -1.69 -10.61
C VAL A 142 -5.01 -1.79 -12.10
N LEU A 143 -4.74 -3.01 -12.59
CA LEU A 143 -4.56 -3.25 -14.03
C LEU A 143 -5.80 -2.87 -14.83
N VAL A 144 -6.99 -3.25 -14.37
CA VAL A 144 -8.27 -2.89 -15.02
C VAL A 144 -8.48 -1.38 -15.01
N LEU A 145 -8.18 -0.70 -13.91
CA LEU A 145 -8.27 0.76 -13.83
C LEU A 145 -7.28 1.42 -14.81
N LEU A 146 -6.03 0.97 -14.87
CA LEU A 146 -5.04 1.48 -15.83
C LEU A 146 -5.47 1.23 -17.28
N ALA A 147 -6.02 0.05 -17.58
CA ALA A 147 -6.53 -0.28 -18.91
C ALA A 147 -7.73 0.60 -19.30
N ALA A 148 -8.66 0.83 -18.37
CA ALA A 148 -9.79 1.73 -18.57
C ALA A 148 -9.33 3.19 -18.81
N LEU A 149 -8.28 3.63 -18.11
CA LEU A 149 -7.65 4.93 -18.33
C LEU A 149 -6.94 5.03 -19.69
N SER A 150 -6.45 3.90 -20.21
CA SER A 150 -5.72 3.84 -21.49
C SER A 150 -6.64 3.83 -22.72
N THR A 151 -7.95 3.59 -22.58
CA THR A 151 -8.85 3.42 -23.73
C THR A 151 -9.15 4.76 -24.41
N ASP A 152 -9.36 4.75 -25.74
CA ASP A 152 -9.51 5.96 -26.57
C ASP A 152 -10.67 6.88 -26.17
N ARG A 153 -11.68 6.39 -25.43
CA ARG A 153 -12.71 7.24 -24.82
C ARG A 153 -12.14 8.19 -23.76
N VAL A 154 -11.26 7.68 -22.89
CA VAL A 154 -10.57 8.48 -21.88
C VAL A 154 -9.48 9.30 -22.54
N ARG A 155 -8.82 8.78 -23.59
CA ARG A 155 -7.83 9.48 -24.41
C ARG A 155 -8.40 10.64 -25.23
N GLY A 156 -9.62 10.52 -25.76
CA GLY A 156 -10.34 11.59 -26.48
C GLY A 156 -11.04 12.58 -25.54
N TRP A 157 -11.31 12.18 -24.30
CA TRP A 157 -11.67 13.09 -23.21
C TRP A 157 -10.44 13.88 -22.72
N LEU A 158 -9.32 13.18 -22.49
CA LEU A 158 -8.00 13.73 -22.17
C LEU A 158 -7.44 14.61 -23.28
N GLY A 159 -7.57 14.24 -24.56
CA GLY A 159 -7.04 15.00 -25.69
C GLY A 159 -7.82 16.27 -26.00
N ARG A 160 -9.08 16.35 -25.55
CA ARG A 160 -9.85 17.61 -25.54
C ARG A 160 -9.43 18.55 -24.42
N THR A 161 -8.98 18.03 -23.28
CA THR A 161 -8.52 18.84 -22.13
C THR A 161 -7.02 19.15 -22.18
N LEU A 162 -6.21 18.22 -22.68
CA LEU A 162 -4.80 18.35 -23.00
C LEU A 162 -4.70 18.71 -24.48
N ARG A 163 -5.03 19.96 -24.82
CA ARG A 163 -4.30 20.63 -25.91
C ARG A 163 -2.85 20.82 -25.43
N LEU A 164 -2.11 19.72 -25.34
CA LEU A 164 -0.68 19.77 -25.63
C LEU A 164 -0.66 20.25 -27.06
N GLY A 165 -0.20 21.48 -27.28
CA GLY A 165 -0.11 22.06 -28.61
C GLY A 165 0.57 21.05 -29.52
N ALA A 166 -0.25 20.36 -30.32
CA ALA A 166 0.24 19.66 -31.49
C ALA A 166 0.94 20.75 -32.29
N GLY A 167 2.21 20.53 -32.60
CA GLY A 167 3.10 21.51 -33.21
C GLY A 167 2.71 21.83 -34.65
N GLU A 168 1.49 22.30 -34.87
CA GLU A 168 1.03 22.88 -36.12
C GLU A 168 1.26 24.40 -36.17
N ASP A 169 1.57 25.04 -35.03
CA ASP A 169 1.94 26.47 -34.96
C ASP A 169 3.44 26.74 -35.22
N LEU A 170 4.22 25.73 -35.63
CA LEU A 170 5.63 25.89 -36.02
C LEU A 170 5.84 25.99 -37.55
N LEU A 171 4.76 25.99 -38.34
CA LEU A 171 4.82 26.07 -39.81
C LEU A 171 3.90 27.15 -40.41
N ARG A 172 3.59 28.23 -39.66
CA ARG A 172 3.06 29.47 -40.22
C ARG A 172 3.70 30.69 -39.59
#